data_AF-A0A6P7GQQ4-F1
#
_entry.id   AF-A0A6P7GQQ4-F1
#
_cell.length_a   1.000
_cell.length_b   1.000
_cell.length_c   1.000
_cell.angle_alpha   90.00
_cell.angle_beta   90.00
_cell.angle_gamma   90.00
#
_symmetry.space_group_name_H-M   'P 1'
#
loop_
_entity.id
_entity.type
_entity.pdbx_description
1 polymer ?
#
loop_
_entity_poly.entity_id
_entity_poly.type
_entity_poly.pdbx_seq_one_letter_code
_entity_poly.pdbx_strand_id
1 'polypeptide(L)'
;MCWHVEKRMGIRLRNAKKANKGIGGKGEGKLTDKLIGELTKFCGLAIRRHPNSINDMKKEIWATFYHKISTDDEPQHQNCPAGESSWCKWRRAEFLGVSAQFVHDKYPLSEKVQEVIKPIYEDLSRDDLLIRCLGAETQNNNESLNSLIWTFAPKHLHSGAKIVEIATFIAVIIFNECFESILKTMEVLGLSIGLNAQAYVHQRDSSRIDRSERRLSDFAKEARVLKREHKTALQDFFEEEEGVLYGPGIAD
;
A
#
# COMPACT_ATOMS: atom_id res chain seq x y z
N MET A 1 5.65 4.54 -4.61
CA MET A 1 6.30 3.22 -4.39
C MET A 1 5.88 2.53 -3.09
N CYS A 2 5.76 3.23 -1.96
CA CYS A 2 5.54 2.63 -0.63
C CYS A 2 4.32 1.72 -0.52
N TRP A 3 3.20 2.11 -1.13
CA TRP A 3 1.98 1.30 -1.21
C TRP A 3 2.18 -0.06 -1.91
N HIS A 4 3.11 -0.14 -2.86
CA HIS A 4 3.41 -1.39 -3.56
C HIS A 4 4.17 -2.36 -2.67
N VAL A 5 5.05 -1.88 -1.76
CA VAL A 5 5.74 -2.74 -0.80
C VAL A 5 4.74 -3.34 0.20
N GLU A 6 3.82 -2.52 0.71
CA GLU A 6 2.69 -2.97 1.54
C GLU A 6 1.90 -4.09 0.83
N LYS A 7 1.42 -3.85 -0.39
CA LYS A 7 0.71 -4.89 -1.17
C LYS A 7 1.53 -6.15 -1.40
N ARG A 8 2.82 -6.03 -1.72
CA ARG A 8 3.73 -7.16 -1.94
C ARG A 8 3.89 -8.01 -0.68
N MET A 9 3.99 -7.39 0.51
CA MET A 9 4.01 -8.11 1.79
C MET A 9 2.79 -9.02 1.93
N GLY A 10 1.59 -8.45 1.80
CA GLY A 10 0.35 -9.24 1.95
C GLY A 10 0.19 -10.34 0.90
N ILE A 11 0.54 -10.08 -0.36
CA ILE A 11 0.49 -11.08 -1.43
C ILE A 11 1.48 -12.22 -1.16
N ARG A 12 2.73 -11.91 -0.81
CA ARG A 12 3.75 -12.93 -0.57
C ARG A 12 3.44 -13.78 0.66
N LEU A 13 2.94 -13.18 1.73
CA LEU A 13 2.51 -13.92 2.92
C LEU A 13 1.34 -14.86 2.61
N ARG A 14 0.34 -14.41 1.84
CA ARG A 14 -0.77 -15.28 1.39
C ARG A 14 -0.27 -16.42 0.49
N ASN A 15 0.66 -16.13 -0.42
CA ASN A 15 1.25 -17.16 -1.28
C ASN A 15 2.07 -18.17 -0.47
N ALA A 16 2.85 -17.70 0.50
CA ALA A 16 3.62 -18.55 1.41
C ALA A 16 2.69 -19.46 2.24
N LYS A 17 1.59 -18.91 2.78
CA LYS A 17 0.54 -19.67 3.47
C LYS A 17 -0.03 -20.78 2.59
N LYS A 18 -0.30 -20.51 1.31
CA LYS A 18 -0.83 -21.49 0.35
C LYS A 18 0.19 -22.55 -0.06
N ALA A 19 1.44 -22.15 -0.27
CA ALA A 19 2.50 -23.04 -0.75
C ALA A 19 3.01 -24.01 0.33
N ASN A 20 2.86 -23.68 1.61
CA ASN A 20 3.41 -24.46 2.72
C ASN A 20 2.31 -25.09 3.57
N LYS A 21 2.16 -26.42 3.51
CA LYS A 21 1.16 -27.13 4.30
C LYS A 21 1.41 -26.97 5.81
N GLY A 22 0.34 -26.64 6.55
CA GLY A 22 0.33 -26.60 8.00
C GLY A 22 0.88 -25.32 8.64
N ILE A 23 1.19 -24.26 7.86
CA ILE A 23 1.63 -22.98 8.42
C ILE A 23 0.46 -22.00 8.65
N GLY A 24 -0.66 -22.18 7.96
CA GLY A 24 -1.91 -21.43 8.18
C GLY A 24 -2.96 -22.21 8.98
N GLY A 25 -4.18 -21.69 9.02
CA GLY A 25 -5.33 -22.31 9.68
C GLY A 25 -5.57 -21.81 11.11
N LYS A 26 -6.50 -22.45 11.83
CA LYS A 26 -6.79 -22.17 13.25
C LYS A 26 -5.70 -22.83 14.11
N GLY A 27 -5.15 -22.08 15.07
CA GLY A 27 -4.17 -22.59 16.02
C GLY A 27 -3.14 -21.55 16.44
N GLU A 28 -2.45 -21.85 17.54
CA GLU A 28 -1.39 -21.02 18.09
C GLU A 28 -0.18 -20.98 17.15
N GLY A 29 0.45 -19.81 17.04
CA GLY A 29 1.63 -19.62 16.21
C GLY A 29 1.45 -19.85 14.70
N LYS A 30 0.20 -19.85 14.20
CA LYS A 30 -0.13 -19.97 12.76
C LYS A 30 -0.20 -18.61 12.06
N LEU A 31 0.09 -18.63 10.75
CA LEU A 31 -0.07 -17.49 9.87
C LEU A 31 -1.54 -17.36 9.42
N THR A 32 -2.35 -16.69 10.23
CA THR A 32 -3.77 -16.41 9.96
C THR A 32 -3.94 -15.21 9.03
N ASP A 33 -5.08 -15.09 8.33
CA ASP A 33 -5.33 -13.97 7.40
C ASP A 33 -5.39 -12.63 8.14
N LYS A 34 -5.96 -12.62 9.35
CA LYS A 34 -5.91 -11.48 10.27
C LYS A 34 -4.46 -11.06 10.56
N LEU A 35 -3.58 -12.01 10.88
CA LEU A 35 -2.17 -11.71 11.12
C LEU A 35 -1.47 -11.20 9.85
N ILE A 36 -1.76 -11.78 8.69
CA ILE A 36 -1.25 -11.27 7.40
C ILE A 36 -1.69 -9.83 7.18
N GLY A 37 -2.96 -9.50 7.45
CA GLY A 37 -3.50 -8.14 7.36
C GLY A 37 -2.77 -7.17 8.30
N GLU A 38 -2.54 -7.57 9.56
CA GLU A 38 -1.76 -6.81 10.53
C GLU A 38 -0.33 -6.54 10.01
N LEU A 39 0.42 -7.60 9.65
CA LEU A 39 1.81 -7.50 9.18
C LEU A 39 1.93 -6.63 7.92
N THR A 40 0.98 -6.78 6.99
CA THR A 40 0.88 -5.97 5.78
C THR A 40 0.75 -4.49 6.13
N LYS A 41 -0.21 -4.14 6.99
CA LYS A 41 -0.47 -2.76 7.41
C LYS A 41 0.74 -2.15 8.12
N PHE A 42 1.36 -2.90 9.04
CA PHE A 42 2.53 -2.41 9.77
C PHE A 42 3.74 -2.21 8.85
N CYS A 43 3.99 -3.10 7.89
CA CYS A 43 5.05 -2.90 6.89
C CYS A 43 4.84 -1.60 6.09
N GLY A 44 3.60 -1.34 5.64
CA GLY A 44 3.28 -0.09 4.96
C GLY A 44 3.43 1.16 5.86
N LEU A 45 3.09 1.05 7.15
CA LEU A 45 3.28 2.13 8.12
C LEU A 45 4.75 2.43 8.38
N ALA A 46 5.59 1.40 8.55
CA ALA A 46 7.03 1.55 8.77
C ALA A 46 7.69 2.41 7.68
N ILE A 47 7.32 2.15 6.42
CA ILE A 47 7.85 2.91 5.28
C ILE A 47 7.32 4.36 5.29
N ARG A 48 6.03 4.56 5.57
CA ARG A 48 5.40 5.90 5.54
C ARG A 48 5.85 6.79 6.69
N ARG A 49 6.22 6.23 7.85
CA ARG A 49 6.69 6.98 9.03
C ARG A 49 8.11 7.46 8.90
N HIS A 50 8.91 6.80 8.07
CA HIS A 50 10.35 7.07 7.93
C HIS A 50 10.72 7.49 6.51
N PRO A 51 10.07 8.51 5.89
CA PRO A 51 10.25 8.87 4.49
C PRO A 51 11.69 9.25 4.12
N ASN A 52 12.53 9.58 5.10
CA ASN A 52 13.89 10.10 4.90
C ASN A 52 14.98 9.15 5.40
N SER A 53 14.64 7.94 5.88
CA SER A 53 15.61 7.04 6.52
C SER A 53 15.33 5.58 6.19
N ILE A 54 16.13 5.02 5.28
CA ILE A 54 16.05 3.60 4.92
C ILE A 54 16.34 2.72 6.15
N ASN A 55 17.30 3.12 6.98
CA ASN A 55 17.67 2.36 8.17
C ASN A 55 16.49 2.27 9.15
N ASP A 56 15.76 3.37 9.37
CA ASP A 56 14.60 3.35 10.25
C ASP A 56 13.44 2.57 9.62
N MET A 57 13.22 2.67 8.30
CA MET A 57 12.26 1.81 7.59
C MET A 57 12.56 0.33 7.83
N LYS A 58 13.81 -0.11 7.61
CA LYS A 58 14.23 -1.50 7.84
C LYS A 58 14.00 -1.91 9.28
N LYS A 59 14.43 -1.06 10.21
CA LYS A 59 14.31 -1.31 11.65
C LYS A 59 12.85 -1.52 12.04
N GLU A 60 11.94 -0.63 11.63
CA GLU A 60 10.52 -0.74 11.98
C GLU A 60 9.83 -1.89 11.21
N ILE A 61 10.23 -2.21 9.97
CA ILE A 61 9.75 -3.42 9.27
C ILE A 61 10.12 -4.67 10.07
N TRP A 62 11.39 -4.84 10.43
CA TRP A 62 11.88 -5.98 11.20
C TRP A 62 11.34 -6.01 12.63
N ALA A 63 11.01 -4.86 13.21
CA ALA A 63 10.35 -4.80 14.51
C ALA A 63 9.06 -5.63 14.53
N THR A 64 8.30 -5.65 13.44
CA THR A 64 7.07 -6.46 13.37
C THR A 64 7.34 -7.96 13.38
N PHE A 65 8.41 -8.42 12.71
CA PHE A 65 8.80 -9.83 12.71
C PHE A 65 9.24 -10.25 14.11
N TYR A 66 10.20 -9.52 14.69
CA TYR A 66 10.73 -9.80 16.03
C TYR A 66 9.66 -9.73 17.12
N HIS A 67 8.76 -8.75 17.04
CA HIS A 67 7.63 -8.66 17.96
C HIS A 67 6.68 -9.86 17.90
N LYS A 68 6.54 -10.53 16.75
CA LYS A 68 5.66 -11.70 16.60
C LYS A 68 6.30 -13.04 16.95
N ILE A 69 7.62 -13.07 17.14
CA ILE A 69 8.35 -14.25 17.61
C ILE A 69 8.81 -14.11 19.07
N SER A 70 8.68 -12.91 19.63
CA SER A 70 9.03 -12.59 21.02
C SER A 70 8.25 -13.44 22.02
N THR A 71 8.94 -13.88 23.07
CA THR A 71 8.37 -14.63 24.20
C THR A 71 8.70 -13.93 25.52
N ASP A 72 8.13 -14.42 26.62
CA ASP A 72 8.50 -13.95 27.96
C ASP A 72 9.95 -14.30 28.31
N ASP A 73 10.41 -15.49 27.91
CA ASP A 73 11.79 -15.96 28.14
C ASP A 73 12.81 -15.27 27.21
N GLU A 74 12.42 -14.96 25.98
CA GLU A 74 13.25 -14.31 24.97
C GLU A 74 12.52 -13.09 24.37
N PRO A 75 12.52 -11.94 25.07
CA PRO A 75 11.86 -10.73 24.61
C PRO A 75 12.64 -10.06 23.47
N GLN A 76 12.00 -9.90 22.30
CA GLN A 76 12.62 -9.37 21.08
C GLN A 76 12.02 -8.01 20.65
N HIS A 77 11.98 -7.05 21.57
CA HIS A 77 11.39 -5.72 21.35
C HIS A 77 12.41 -4.63 21.00
N GLN A 78 13.67 -4.98 20.76
CA GLN A 78 14.78 -4.05 20.50
C GLN A 78 14.51 -3.07 19.36
N ASN A 79 13.80 -3.51 18.32
CA ASN A 79 13.49 -2.71 17.14
C ASN A 79 12.16 -1.96 17.25
N CYS A 80 11.34 -2.25 18.27
CA CYS A 80 10.10 -1.52 18.50
C CYS A 80 10.39 -0.08 18.94
N PRO A 81 9.53 0.90 18.57
CA PRO A 81 9.68 2.27 19.03
C PRO A 81 9.60 2.32 20.57
N ALA A 82 10.41 3.16 21.20
CA ALA A 82 10.40 3.37 22.64
C ALA A 82 9.36 4.44 23.04
N GLY A 83 9.01 4.47 24.33
CA GLY A 83 8.16 5.50 24.92
C GLY A 83 6.69 5.12 25.07
N GLU A 84 5.94 5.98 25.74
CA GLU A 84 4.53 5.77 26.10
C GLU A 84 3.60 5.61 24.87
N SER A 85 3.92 6.31 23.78
CA SER A 85 3.16 6.26 22.52
C SER A 85 3.53 5.08 21.62
N SER A 86 4.40 4.18 22.08
CA SER A 86 4.77 2.99 21.33
C SER A 86 3.57 2.09 21.10
N TRP A 87 3.45 1.54 19.89
CA TRP A 87 2.46 0.50 19.61
C TRP A 87 2.83 -0.84 20.30
N CYS A 88 4.08 -1.00 20.73
CA CYS A 88 4.55 -2.18 21.45
C CYS A 88 4.23 -2.06 22.95
N LYS A 89 3.33 -2.93 23.43
CA LYS A 89 2.93 -2.95 24.85
C LYS A 89 4.10 -3.20 25.80
N TRP A 90 5.05 -4.04 25.42
CA TRP A 90 6.25 -4.30 26.21
C TRP A 90 7.13 -3.05 26.35
N ARG A 91 7.35 -2.30 25.26
CA ARG A 91 8.09 -1.02 25.31
C ARG A 91 7.39 0.04 26.15
N ARG A 92 6.05 0.04 26.17
CA ARG A 92 5.28 0.89 27.08
C ARG A 92 5.46 0.48 28.54
N ALA A 93 5.42 -0.82 28.84
CA ALA A 93 5.67 -1.34 30.18
C ALA A 93 7.09 -1.04 30.65
N GLU A 94 8.08 -1.15 29.77
CA GLU A 94 9.47 -0.76 30.03
C GLU A 94 9.58 0.74 30.37
N PHE A 95 8.92 1.61 29.59
CA PHE A 95 8.89 3.05 29.86
C PHE A 95 8.28 3.39 31.23
N LEU A 96 7.25 2.64 31.65
CA LEU A 96 6.59 2.80 32.95
C LEU A 96 7.32 2.10 34.11
N GLY A 97 8.43 1.39 33.84
CA GLY A 97 9.19 0.65 34.86
C GLY A 97 8.52 -0.66 35.34
N VAL A 98 7.54 -1.18 34.59
CA VAL A 98 6.75 -2.38 34.95
C VAL A 98 6.96 -3.54 33.97
N SER A 99 8.03 -3.52 33.16
CA SER A 99 8.34 -4.57 32.18
C SER A 99 8.56 -5.95 32.81
N ALA A 100 9.04 -6.03 34.04
CA ALA A 100 9.24 -7.29 34.77
C ALA A 100 7.93 -8.05 35.06
N GLN A 101 6.78 -7.36 35.03
CA GLN A 101 5.45 -7.94 35.23
C GLN A 101 4.71 -8.15 33.90
N PHE A 102 5.34 -7.82 32.78
CA PHE A 102 4.72 -7.97 31.47
C PHE A 102 4.68 -9.44 31.08
N VAL A 103 3.51 -9.89 30.63
CA VAL A 103 3.29 -11.24 30.08
C VAL A 103 2.77 -11.09 28.66
N HIS A 104 3.34 -11.85 27.72
CA HIS A 104 2.88 -11.83 26.34
C HIS A 104 1.48 -12.46 26.24
N ASP A 105 0.54 -11.69 25.69
CA ASP A 105 -0.87 -12.09 25.54
C ASP A 105 -1.12 -12.94 24.30
N LYS A 106 -0.13 -13.05 23.41
CA LYS A 106 -0.22 -13.74 22.13
C LYS A 106 0.89 -14.76 22.01
N TYR A 107 0.54 -15.95 21.54
CA TYR A 107 1.51 -16.98 21.22
C TYR A 107 2.46 -16.53 20.11
N PRO A 108 3.77 -16.81 20.25
CA PRO A 108 4.74 -16.53 19.21
C PRO A 108 4.45 -17.36 17.95
N LEU A 109 4.90 -16.88 16.81
CA LEU A 109 4.87 -17.67 15.58
C LEU A 109 5.69 -18.96 15.74
N SER A 110 5.15 -20.08 15.27
CA SER A 110 5.90 -21.35 15.25
C SER A 110 7.15 -21.27 14.38
N GLU A 111 8.22 -21.98 14.74
CA GLU A 111 9.51 -21.97 14.00
C GLU A 111 9.30 -22.18 12.49
N LYS A 112 8.46 -23.14 12.11
CA LYS A 112 8.10 -23.40 10.70
C LYS A 112 7.51 -22.17 10.00
N VAL A 113 6.68 -21.38 10.68
CA VAL A 113 6.15 -20.12 10.11
C VAL A 113 7.28 -19.10 9.99
N GLN A 114 8.12 -18.97 11.02
CA GLN A 114 9.24 -18.03 11.04
C GLN A 114 10.19 -18.26 9.87
N GLU A 115 10.61 -19.51 9.64
CA GLU A 115 11.49 -19.90 8.54
C GLU A 115 10.91 -19.54 7.17
N VAL A 116 9.60 -19.75 6.98
CA VAL A 116 8.93 -19.48 5.70
C VAL A 116 8.79 -17.98 5.43
N ILE A 117 8.48 -17.17 6.44
CA ILE A 117 8.22 -15.74 6.23
C ILE A 117 9.47 -14.87 6.33
N LYS A 118 10.52 -15.30 7.01
CA LYS A 118 11.76 -14.54 7.18
C LYS A 118 12.39 -14.09 5.85
N PRO A 119 12.49 -14.93 4.80
CA PRO A 119 12.97 -14.50 3.48
C PRO A 119 12.12 -13.39 2.84
N ILE A 120 10.82 -13.32 3.15
CA ILE A 120 9.94 -12.24 2.66
C ILE A 120 10.34 -10.92 3.30
N TYR A 121 10.65 -10.94 4.61
CA TYR A 121 11.16 -9.76 5.32
C TYR A 121 12.51 -9.31 4.79
N GLU A 122 13.43 -10.24 4.53
CA GLU A 122 14.73 -9.95 3.94
C GLU A 122 14.58 -9.26 2.58
N ASP A 123 13.80 -9.83 1.66
CA ASP A 123 13.64 -9.27 0.31
C ASP A 123 12.87 -7.93 0.31
N LEU A 124 11.88 -7.76 1.20
CA LEU A 124 11.12 -6.51 1.30
C LEU A 124 11.84 -5.41 2.09
N SER A 125 12.97 -5.74 2.74
CA SER A 125 13.80 -4.79 3.47
C SER A 125 15.13 -4.49 2.78
N ARG A 126 15.30 -4.85 1.50
CA ARG A 126 16.53 -4.54 0.75
C ARG A 126 16.66 -3.05 0.48
N ASP A 127 17.91 -2.56 0.47
CA ASP A 127 18.21 -1.14 0.20
C ASP A 127 17.74 -0.69 -1.17
N ASP A 128 17.99 -1.48 -2.22
CA ASP A 128 17.60 -1.17 -3.59
C ASP A 128 16.08 -1.01 -3.76
N LEU A 129 15.30 -1.75 -2.98
CA LEU A 129 13.85 -1.59 -2.90
C LEU A 129 13.45 -0.34 -2.10
N LEU A 130 14.01 -0.16 -0.90
CA LEU A 130 13.61 0.90 0.03
C LEU A 130 14.11 2.29 -0.38
N ILE A 131 15.20 2.42 -1.15
CA ILE A 131 15.67 3.70 -1.71
C ILE A 131 14.57 4.34 -2.56
N ARG A 132 13.77 3.51 -3.24
CA ARG A 132 12.64 3.96 -4.08
C ARG A 132 11.42 4.39 -3.26
N CYS A 133 11.43 4.14 -1.95
CA CYS A 133 10.40 4.54 -1.00
C CYS A 133 10.73 5.85 -0.27
N LEU A 134 11.92 6.41 -0.47
CA LEU A 134 12.26 7.73 0.03
C LEU A 134 11.27 8.79 -0.50
N GLY A 135 10.96 9.77 0.34
CA GLY A 135 9.93 10.79 0.09
C GLY A 135 8.49 10.29 0.27
N ALA A 136 8.28 9.02 0.60
CA ALA A 136 6.95 8.40 0.78
C ALA A 136 5.99 8.56 -0.42
N GLU A 137 6.53 8.77 -1.61
CA GLU A 137 5.73 9.07 -2.81
C GLU A 137 4.80 7.92 -3.18
N THR A 138 3.58 8.26 -3.58
CA THR A 138 2.59 7.28 -4.06
C THR A 138 2.73 7.06 -5.56
N GLN A 139 2.36 5.89 -6.07
CA GLN A 139 2.34 5.65 -7.52
C GLN A 139 1.15 6.32 -8.22
N ASN A 140 0.29 7.01 -7.46
CA ASN A 140 -0.96 7.58 -7.96
C ASN A 140 -0.73 8.58 -9.10
N ASN A 141 0.37 9.33 -9.08
CA ASN A 141 0.72 10.27 -10.15
C ASN A 141 1.02 9.55 -11.46
N ASN A 142 1.82 8.47 -11.41
CA ASN A 142 2.14 7.67 -12.59
C ASN A 142 0.91 6.94 -13.13
N GLU A 143 0.05 6.41 -12.25
CA GLU A 143 -1.21 5.78 -12.65
C GLU A 143 -2.18 6.80 -13.28
N SER A 144 -2.26 8.01 -12.73
CA SER A 144 -3.07 9.11 -13.25
C SER A 144 -2.56 9.59 -14.61
N LEU A 145 -1.25 9.79 -14.78
CA LEU A 145 -0.66 10.19 -16.06
C LEU A 145 -0.89 9.12 -17.13
N ASN A 146 -0.61 7.85 -16.81
CA ASN A 146 -0.87 6.75 -17.74
C ASN A 146 -2.34 6.68 -18.13
N SER A 147 -3.28 6.82 -17.19
CA SER A 147 -4.71 6.85 -17.50
C SER A 147 -5.06 7.98 -18.47
N LEU A 148 -4.41 9.14 -18.36
CA LEU A 148 -4.62 10.27 -19.25
C LEU A 148 -4.05 10.00 -20.65
N ILE A 149 -2.85 9.42 -20.75
CA ILE A 149 -2.25 8.98 -22.04
C ILE A 149 -3.22 8.05 -22.77
N TRP A 150 -3.75 7.04 -22.07
CA TRP A 150 -4.68 6.07 -22.67
C TRP A 150 -6.07 6.64 -22.97
N THR A 151 -6.40 7.84 -22.49
CA THR A 151 -7.60 8.57 -22.94
C THR A 151 -7.41 9.10 -24.36
N PHE A 152 -6.19 9.52 -24.72
CA PHE A 152 -5.85 10.03 -26.06
C PHE A 152 -5.42 8.93 -27.03
N ALA A 153 -4.77 7.87 -26.55
CA ALA A 153 -4.39 6.70 -27.35
C ALA A 153 -4.99 5.42 -26.74
N PRO A 154 -6.29 5.14 -26.92
CA PRO A 154 -6.94 4.00 -26.27
C PRO A 154 -6.29 2.67 -26.62
N LYS A 155 -6.03 1.83 -25.62
CA LYS A 155 -5.33 0.53 -25.78
C LYS A 155 -6.03 -0.46 -26.70
N HIS A 156 -7.35 -0.32 -26.87
CA HIS A 156 -8.15 -1.20 -27.73
C HIS A 156 -8.09 -0.78 -29.21
N LEU A 157 -7.48 0.37 -29.51
CA LEU A 157 -7.25 0.85 -30.87
C LEU A 157 -5.77 0.72 -31.21
N HIS A 158 -5.47 0.25 -32.42
CA HIS A 158 -4.09 0.23 -32.89
C HIS A 158 -3.60 1.68 -33.09
N SER A 159 -2.58 2.07 -32.33
CA SER A 159 -1.94 3.39 -32.44
C SER A 159 -0.47 3.21 -32.79
N GLY A 160 -0.02 3.86 -33.87
CA GLY A 160 1.40 3.88 -34.23
C GLY A 160 2.23 4.68 -33.20
N ALA A 161 3.55 4.47 -33.19
CA ALA A 161 4.46 5.10 -32.22
C ALA A 161 4.30 6.63 -32.14
N LYS A 162 4.19 7.31 -33.28
CA LYS A 162 3.98 8.77 -33.35
C LYS A 162 2.68 9.23 -32.68
N ILE A 163 1.60 8.45 -32.78
CA ILE A 163 0.32 8.79 -32.13
C ILE A 163 0.46 8.68 -30.62
N VAL A 164 1.12 7.63 -30.13
CA VAL A 164 1.37 7.44 -28.70
C VAL A 164 2.28 8.54 -28.15
N GLU A 165 3.28 8.96 -28.93
CA GLU A 165 4.16 10.07 -28.58
C GLU A 165 3.38 11.40 -28.44
N ILE A 166 2.55 11.75 -29.43
CA ILE A 166 1.70 12.95 -29.37
C ILE A 166 0.72 12.89 -28.18
N ALA A 167 0.06 11.75 -27.99
CA ALA A 167 -0.83 11.51 -26.85
C ALA A 167 -0.10 11.69 -25.51
N THR A 168 1.17 11.28 -25.45
CA THR A 168 2.01 11.45 -24.26
C THR A 168 2.32 12.92 -24.01
N PHE A 169 2.70 13.69 -25.02
CA PHE A 169 2.93 15.14 -24.87
C PHE A 169 1.67 15.87 -24.41
N ILE A 170 0.53 15.60 -25.03
CA ILE A 170 -0.76 16.19 -24.64
C ILE A 170 -1.10 15.84 -23.18
N ALA A 171 -0.93 14.58 -22.79
CA ALA A 171 -1.21 14.13 -21.43
C ALA A 171 -0.29 14.80 -20.40
N VAL A 172 1.01 14.93 -20.67
CA VAL A 172 1.97 15.60 -19.78
C VAL A 172 1.61 17.07 -19.60
N ILE A 173 1.29 17.76 -20.70
CA ILE A 173 0.88 19.15 -20.70
C ILE A 173 -0.38 19.34 -19.83
N ILE A 174 -1.44 18.53 -20.05
CA ILE A 174 -2.67 18.62 -19.24
C ILE A 174 -2.45 18.25 -17.77
N PHE A 175 -1.59 17.27 -17.51
CA PHE A 175 -1.31 16.81 -16.15
C PHE A 175 -0.71 17.94 -15.30
N ASN A 176 0.26 18.67 -15.86
CA ASN A 176 0.99 19.74 -15.19
C ASN A 176 0.28 21.10 -15.25
N GLU A 177 -0.23 21.48 -16.43
CA GLU A 177 -0.71 22.85 -16.74
C GLU A 177 -2.22 22.91 -17.00
N CYS A 178 -2.96 21.85 -16.65
CA CYS A 178 -4.42 21.78 -16.81
C CYS A 178 -4.88 21.86 -18.29
N PHE A 179 -6.19 21.86 -18.53
CA PHE A 179 -6.73 21.85 -19.90
C PHE A 179 -6.53 23.21 -20.61
N GLU A 180 -6.33 24.30 -19.88
CA GLU A 180 -5.99 25.64 -20.43
C GLU A 180 -4.79 25.63 -21.38
N SER A 181 -3.79 24.83 -21.08
CA SER A 181 -2.61 24.64 -21.92
C SER A 181 -2.91 24.10 -23.34
N ILE A 182 -4.05 23.43 -23.53
CA ILE A 182 -4.49 23.00 -24.87
C ILE A 182 -4.85 24.20 -25.75
N LEU A 183 -5.41 25.27 -25.17
CA LEU A 183 -5.71 26.50 -25.92
C LEU A 183 -4.42 27.12 -26.45
N LYS A 184 -3.36 27.17 -25.63
CA LYS A 184 -2.03 27.63 -26.07
C LYS A 184 -1.46 26.77 -27.20
N THR A 185 -1.66 25.46 -27.12
CA THR A 185 -1.24 24.53 -28.19
C THR A 185 -2.01 24.79 -29.49
N MET A 186 -3.32 25.03 -29.41
CA MET A 186 -4.14 25.37 -30.57
C MET A 186 -3.71 26.69 -31.22
N GLU A 187 -3.37 27.69 -30.42
CA GLU A 187 -2.85 28.98 -30.90
C GLU A 187 -1.53 28.82 -31.68
N VAL A 188 -0.58 28.02 -31.16
CA VAL A 188 0.68 27.71 -31.85
C VAL A 188 0.46 26.98 -33.17
N LEU A 189 -0.59 26.16 -33.26
CA LEU A 189 -1.01 25.49 -34.49
C LEU A 189 -1.77 26.41 -35.48
N GLY A 190 -1.95 27.69 -35.13
CA GLY A 190 -2.64 28.67 -35.95
C GLY A 190 -4.17 28.55 -35.94
N LEU A 191 -4.74 27.88 -34.93
CA LEU A 191 -6.19 27.72 -34.80
C LEU A 191 -6.81 28.93 -34.07
N SER A 192 -7.94 29.42 -34.57
CA SER A 192 -8.70 30.46 -33.90
C SER A 192 -9.47 29.89 -32.70
N ILE A 193 -9.25 30.48 -31.53
CA ILE A 193 -9.90 30.05 -30.28
C ILE A 193 -11.22 30.78 -30.14
N GLY A 194 -12.33 30.03 -30.20
CA GLY A 194 -13.66 30.57 -29.93
C GLY A 194 -14.01 30.65 -28.45
N LEU A 195 -14.98 31.50 -28.11
CA LEU A 195 -15.46 31.69 -26.73
C LEU A 195 -15.95 30.38 -26.08
N ASN A 196 -16.60 29.50 -26.85
CA ASN A 196 -17.06 28.20 -26.35
C ASN A 196 -15.90 27.28 -25.93
N ALA A 197 -14.77 27.32 -26.64
CA ALA A 197 -13.59 26.54 -26.30
C ALA A 197 -12.96 27.04 -24.98
N GLN A 198 -12.85 28.36 -24.82
CA GLN A 198 -12.40 28.97 -23.56
C GLN A 198 -13.31 28.60 -22.39
N ALA A 199 -14.62 28.76 -22.55
CA ALA A 199 -15.60 28.42 -21.52
C ALA A 199 -15.55 26.93 -21.13
N TYR A 200 -15.44 26.03 -22.11
CA TYR A 200 -15.32 24.60 -21.86
C TYR A 200 -14.07 24.26 -21.03
N VAL A 201 -12.93 24.83 -21.40
CA VAL A 201 -11.65 24.57 -20.75
C VAL A 201 -11.67 25.06 -19.31
N HIS A 202 -12.15 26.29 -19.07
CA HIS A 202 -12.29 26.83 -17.71
C HIS A 202 -13.24 25.98 -16.85
N GLN A 203 -14.38 25.57 -17.40
CA GLN A 203 -15.32 24.70 -16.69
C GLN A 203 -14.70 23.35 -16.33
N ARG A 204 -13.93 22.75 -17.25
CA ARG A 204 -13.27 21.46 -17.05
C ARG A 204 -12.20 21.55 -15.97
N ASP A 205 -11.41 22.62 -15.96
CA ASP A 205 -10.37 22.83 -14.96
C ASP A 205 -10.96 23.13 -13.58
N SER A 206 -12.00 23.97 -13.49
CA SER A 206 -12.75 24.16 -12.24
C SER A 206 -13.34 22.84 -11.72
N SER A 207 -13.95 22.02 -12.60
CA SER A 207 -14.48 20.71 -12.21
C SER A 207 -13.40 19.73 -11.70
N ARG A 208 -12.16 19.84 -12.19
CA ARG A 208 -11.02 19.06 -11.70
C ARG A 208 -10.62 19.49 -10.29
N ILE A 209 -10.59 20.80 -10.03
CA ILE A 209 -10.30 21.38 -8.71
C ILE A 209 -11.35 20.94 -7.70
N ASP A 210 -12.64 21.18 -7.99
CA ASP A 210 -13.77 20.75 -7.16
C ASP A 210 -13.70 19.26 -6.79
N ARG A 211 -13.38 18.41 -7.78
CA ARG A 211 -13.27 16.98 -7.57
C ARG A 211 -12.09 16.64 -6.65
N SER A 212 -10.98 17.35 -6.76
CA SER A 212 -9.82 17.20 -5.88
C SER A 212 -10.18 17.56 -4.44
N GLU A 213 -10.80 18.73 -4.23
CA GLU A 213 -11.22 19.22 -2.93
C GLU A 213 -12.21 18.28 -2.26
N ARG A 214 -13.25 17.82 -2.99
CA ARG A 214 -14.20 16.82 -2.49
C ARG A 214 -13.50 15.53 -2.05
N ARG A 215 -12.47 15.07 -2.76
CA ARG A 215 -11.72 13.84 -2.41
C ARG A 215 -10.80 14.04 -1.21
N LEU A 216 -10.36 15.26 -0.94
CA LEU A 216 -9.54 15.63 0.22
C LEU A 216 -10.38 15.83 1.49
N SER A 217 -11.70 16.01 1.36
CA SER A 217 -12.61 16.14 2.51
C SER A 217 -12.54 14.94 3.45
N ASP A 218 -12.72 15.18 4.74
CA ASP A 218 -12.65 14.14 5.77
C ASP A 218 -13.81 13.15 5.65
N PHE A 219 -15.00 13.63 5.30
CA PHE A 219 -16.13 12.77 4.96
C PHE A 219 -15.78 11.74 3.86
N ALA A 220 -15.10 12.18 2.80
CA ALA A 220 -14.66 11.28 1.73
C ALA A 220 -13.52 10.35 2.16
N LYS A 221 -12.70 10.73 3.15
CA LYS A 221 -11.69 9.83 3.75
C LYS A 221 -12.36 8.75 4.58
N GLU A 222 -13.27 9.13 5.48
CA GLU A 222 -14.00 8.21 6.35
C GLU A 222 -14.82 7.20 5.55
N ALA A 223 -15.59 7.67 4.56
CA ALA A 223 -16.36 6.79 3.69
C ALA A 223 -15.47 5.76 2.95
N ARG A 224 -14.24 6.15 2.56
CA ARG A 224 -13.26 5.26 1.93
C ARG A 224 -12.65 4.25 2.91
N VAL A 225 -12.54 4.59 4.18
CA VAL A 225 -12.07 3.68 5.25
C VAL A 225 -13.18 2.66 5.53
N LEU A 226 -14.40 3.11 5.80
CA LEU A 226 -15.55 2.25 6.07
C LEU A 226 -15.81 1.26 4.92
N LYS A 227 -15.76 1.72 3.66
CA LYS A 227 -15.94 0.83 2.50
C LYS A 227 -14.84 -0.24 2.40
N ARG A 228 -13.61 0.10 2.78
CA ARG A 228 -12.49 -0.87 2.80
C ARG A 228 -12.65 -1.88 3.94
N GLU A 229 -13.06 -1.42 5.12
CA GLU A 229 -13.33 -2.27 6.27
C GLU A 229 -14.46 -3.25 5.97
N HIS A 230 -15.59 -2.76 5.44
CA HIS A 230 -16.70 -3.61 5.01
C HIS A 230 -16.28 -4.65 3.97
N LYS A 231 -15.49 -4.26 2.96
CA LYS A 231 -15.00 -5.21 1.95
C LYS A 231 -14.08 -6.28 2.57
N THR A 232 -13.25 -5.88 3.53
CA THR A 232 -12.34 -6.82 4.23
C THR A 232 -13.15 -7.79 5.08
N ALA A 233 -14.09 -7.29 5.88
CA ALA A 233 -14.98 -8.12 6.69
C ALA A 233 -15.80 -9.11 5.84
N LEU A 234 -16.28 -8.67 4.67
CA LEU A 234 -17.01 -9.53 3.74
C LEU A 234 -16.11 -10.62 3.14
N GLN A 235 -14.84 -10.28 2.81
CA GLN A 235 -13.87 -11.25 2.33
C GLN A 235 -13.52 -12.27 3.41
N ASP A 236 -13.31 -11.83 4.66
CA ASP A 236 -13.06 -12.69 5.81
C ASP A 236 -14.26 -13.63 6.05
N PHE A 237 -15.49 -13.12 5.93
CA PHE A 237 -16.72 -13.92 6.04
C PHE A 237 -16.83 -15.01 4.97
N PHE A 238 -16.58 -14.68 3.69
CA PHE A 238 -16.61 -15.67 2.63
C PHE A 238 -15.48 -16.71 2.77
N GLU A 239 -14.29 -16.31 3.20
CA GLU A 239 -13.19 -17.24 3.49
C GLU A 239 -13.49 -18.15 4.71
N GLU A 240 -14.27 -17.67 5.68
CA GLU A 240 -14.77 -18.48 6.80
C GLU A 240 -15.87 -19.47 6.38
N GLU A 241 -16.80 -19.08 5.52
CA GLU A 241 -17.88 -19.95 5.01
C GLU A 241 -17.38 -21.04 4.06
N GLU A 242 -16.45 -20.72 3.14
CA GLU A 242 -16.04 -21.66 2.09
C GLU A 242 -15.12 -22.79 2.59
N GLY A 243 -14.42 -22.60 3.71
CA GLY A 243 -13.46 -23.57 4.23
C GLY A 243 -12.37 -23.96 3.21
N VAL A 244 -11.64 -25.07 3.43
CA VAL A 244 -10.52 -25.50 2.56
C VAL A 244 -10.99 -26.01 1.18
N LEU A 245 -12.29 -25.96 0.87
CA LEU A 245 -12.87 -26.70 -0.25
C LEU A 245 -12.68 -26.04 -1.63
N TYR A 246 -12.42 -24.73 -1.72
CA TYR A 246 -12.35 -24.04 -3.02
C TYR A 246 -11.21 -23.03 -3.11
N GLY A 247 -9.97 -23.50 -2.92
CA GLY A 247 -8.79 -22.76 -3.36
C GLY A 247 -8.61 -22.86 -4.88
N PRO A 248 -8.23 -21.78 -5.59
CA PRO A 248 -7.89 -21.87 -7.01
C PRO A 248 -6.71 -22.86 -7.18
N GLY A 249 -6.97 -23.97 -7.88
CA GLY A 249 -6.01 -25.05 -8.10
C GLY A 249 -6.32 -26.37 -7.38
N ILE A 250 -7.47 -26.53 -6.72
CA ILE A 250 -7.96 -27.86 -6.31
C ILE A 250 -8.55 -28.52 -7.55
N ALA A 251 -7.73 -29.32 -8.24
CA ALA A 251 -8.22 -30.32 -9.18
C ALA A 251 -8.71 -31.54 -8.38
N ASP A 252 -9.80 -32.15 -8.84
CA ASP A 252 -10.29 -33.45 -8.38
C ASP A 252 -9.19 -34.54 -8.40
#